data_AF-A0A011PJB7-F1
#
_entry.id   AF-A0A011PJB7-F1
#
_cell.length_a   1.000
_cell.length_b   1.000
_cell.length_c   1.000
_cell.angle_alpha   90.00
_cell.angle_beta   90.00
_cell.angle_gamma   90.00
#
_symmetry.space_group_name_H-M   'P 1'
#
loop_
_entity.id
_entity.type
_entity.pdbx_description
1 polymer ?
#
loop_
_entity_poly.entity_id
_entity_poly.type
_entity_poly.pdbx_seq_one_letter_code
_entity_poly.pdbx_strand_id
1 'polypeptide(L)'
;MPDVNLPHGLRHVLVHVTLGSAFPPAANSASDVALLRAANRAMQRKTQGVEDAFLFVVVGQHTREAVSATFSAYGFPKATVVCIETADVEHRLEMGEEIVPGEIGNAVAMWLNREHIGAVAAFPKDYADTEFWWSGVEHDDNVFDWSFDDGDFAKALPTSHKRKAATWLTILGHAVDLLAMHATEPDALVHDIAAAWAATLCEWLHGFEAANGNSYNHFDYEANSILYPSAFFLGFELARLSGNDLEAICGEAESDVDDLSRVALKAITQEKRAELREALSDFFGGDSALYWALHSAIWPSYSDAYPRPMQEALERELGSSDFDSLARLDAPWRYVTEGWCDDADD
;
A
#
# COMPACT_ATOMS: atom_id res chain seq x y z
N MET A 1 23.24 -6.99 9.53
CA MET A 1 22.06 -6.42 8.87
C MET A 1 21.23 -5.81 9.98
N PRO A 2 20.82 -4.54 9.91
CA PRO A 2 19.89 -4.01 10.89
C PRO A 2 18.59 -4.83 10.80
N ASP A 3 17.99 -5.14 11.96
CA ASP A 3 16.71 -5.85 12.05
C ASP A 3 15.67 -5.10 11.21
N VAL A 4 15.29 -5.67 10.06
CA VAL A 4 14.27 -5.09 9.18
C VAL A 4 12.90 -5.42 9.78
N ASN A 5 12.56 -4.72 10.86
CA ASN A 5 11.23 -4.77 11.43
C ASN A 5 10.33 -3.80 10.68
N LEU A 6 9.07 -4.18 10.43
CA LEU A 6 8.06 -3.23 9.98
C LEU A 6 8.00 -2.04 10.96
N PRO A 7 8.00 -0.79 10.47
CA PRO A 7 8.02 0.39 11.32
C PRO A 7 6.81 0.46 12.28
N HIS A 8 6.99 1.17 13.40
CA HIS A 8 5.94 1.35 14.41
C HIS A 8 4.67 1.97 13.83
N GLY A 9 3.50 1.64 14.38
CA GLY A 9 2.20 2.14 13.88
C GLY A 9 1.66 1.37 12.67
N LEU A 10 2.45 0.45 12.10
CA LEU A 10 2.00 -0.47 11.06
C LEU A 10 1.97 -1.90 11.58
N ARG A 11 0.94 -2.65 11.19
CA ARG A 11 0.84 -4.11 11.34
C ARG A 11 0.85 -4.80 9.99
N HIS A 12 1.24 -6.07 9.98
CA HIS A 12 1.08 -6.92 8.80
C HIS A 12 -0.34 -7.46 8.70
N VAL A 13 -0.82 -7.58 7.46
CA VAL A 13 -2.05 -8.27 7.08
C VAL A 13 -1.66 -9.36 6.08
N LEU A 14 -1.84 -10.63 6.45
CA LEU A 14 -1.22 -11.76 5.77
C LEU A 14 -2.25 -12.83 5.41
N VAL A 15 -2.19 -13.33 4.19
CA VAL A 15 -3.07 -14.39 3.68
C VAL A 15 -2.25 -15.61 3.34
N HIS A 16 -2.54 -16.73 3.99
CA HIS A 16 -1.95 -18.03 3.69
C HIS A 16 -3.01 -18.95 3.10
N VAL A 17 -2.70 -19.58 1.97
CA VAL A 17 -3.60 -20.50 1.26
C VAL A 17 -3.00 -21.90 1.28
N THR A 18 -3.79 -22.89 1.68
CA THR A 18 -3.42 -24.31 1.63
C THR A 18 -4.39 -25.06 0.72
N LEU A 19 -3.85 -25.80 -0.25
CA LEU A 19 -4.64 -26.51 -1.27
C LEU A 19 -4.59 -28.03 -1.06
N GLY A 20 -5.74 -28.67 -1.19
CA GLY A 20 -5.88 -30.11 -1.33
C GLY A 20 -5.64 -30.92 -0.06
N SER A 21 -5.00 -32.08 -0.23
CA SER A 21 -4.75 -33.06 0.83
C SER A 21 -3.58 -32.67 1.76
N ALA A 22 -2.85 -31.60 1.44
CA ALA A 22 -1.69 -31.10 2.16
C ALA A 22 -2.06 -30.34 3.46
N PHE A 23 -3.09 -30.81 4.18
CA PHE A 23 -3.53 -30.24 5.43
C PHE A 23 -3.95 -31.34 6.44
N PRO A 24 -3.52 -31.26 7.71
CA PRO A 24 -2.49 -30.35 8.22
C PRO A 24 -1.12 -30.64 7.59
N PRO A 25 -0.18 -29.66 7.57
CA PRO A 25 1.19 -29.92 7.17
C PRO A 25 1.80 -31.07 7.99
N ALA A 26 2.60 -31.93 7.34
CA ALA A 26 3.28 -33.01 8.03
C ALA A 26 4.27 -32.44 9.07
N ALA A 27 4.33 -33.05 10.25
CA ALA A 27 5.21 -32.59 11.33
C ALA A 27 6.68 -32.53 10.87
N ASN A 28 7.34 -31.41 11.13
CA ASN A 28 8.71 -31.06 10.70
C ASN A 28 8.90 -30.94 9.18
N SER A 29 7.82 -30.86 8.40
CA SER A 29 7.92 -30.46 6.99
C SER A 29 8.35 -28.99 6.88
N ALA A 30 8.84 -28.59 5.70
CA ALA A 30 9.21 -27.19 5.46
C ALA A 30 8.04 -26.23 5.75
N SER A 31 6.82 -26.60 5.32
CA SER A 31 5.61 -25.80 5.56
C SER A 31 5.22 -25.74 7.04
N ASP A 32 5.32 -26.84 7.78
CA ASP A 32 5.09 -26.86 9.24
C ASP A 32 6.09 -25.95 9.97
N VAL A 33 7.38 -26.08 9.64
CA VAL A 33 8.45 -25.25 10.22
C VAL A 33 8.27 -23.77 9.87
N ALA A 34 7.90 -23.43 8.64
CA ALA A 34 7.63 -22.07 8.20
C ALA A 34 6.47 -21.44 9.00
N LEU A 35 5.35 -22.16 9.13
CA LEU A 35 4.20 -21.71 9.92
C LEU A 35 4.54 -21.55 11.41
N LEU A 36 5.32 -22.47 12.00
CA LEU A 36 5.80 -22.34 13.38
C LEU A 36 6.67 -21.09 13.57
N ARG A 37 7.56 -20.79 12.61
CA ARG A 37 8.40 -19.58 12.66
C ARG A 37 7.57 -18.31 12.50
N ALA A 38 6.62 -18.29 11.58
CA ALA A 38 5.69 -17.18 11.42
C ALA A 38 4.85 -16.95 12.69
N ALA A 39 4.32 -18.02 13.30
CA ALA A 39 3.56 -17.90 14.54
C ALA A 39 4.42 -17.35 15.69
N ASN A 40 5.66 -17.85 15.83
CA ASN A 40 6.60 -17.32 16.82
C ASN A 40 6.92 -15.84 16.58
N ARG A 41 7.13 -15.44 15.32
CA ARG A 41 7.37 -14.04 14.95
C ARG A 41 6.17 -13.15 15.27
N ALA A 42 4.96 -13.59 14.95
CA ALA A 42 3.73 -12.88 15.27
C ALA A 42 3.55 -12.70 16.78
N MET A 43 3.88 -13.73 17.58
CA MET A 43 3.87 -13.64 19.03
C MET A 43 4.91 -12.67 19.58
N GLN A 44 6.12 -12.62 19.03
CA GLN A 44 7.13 -11.63 19.39
C GLN A 44 6.64 -10.20 19.12
N ARG A 45 6.07 -9.96 17.94
CA ARG A 45 5.51 -8.65 17.59
C ARG A 45 4.34 -8.27 18.50
N LYS A 46 3.47 -9.24 18.85
CA LYS A 46 2.41 -9.03 19.87
C LYS A 46 2.99 -8.60 21.21
N THR A 47 4.07 -9.23 21.67
CA THR A 47 4.73 -8.82 22.93
C THR A 47 5.37 -7.43 22.85
N GLN A 48 5.65 -6.94 21.64
CA GLN A 48 6.12 -5.57 21.38
C GLN A 48 4.96 -4.58 21.19
N GLY A 49 3.70 -5.03 21.34
CA GLY A 49 2.52 -4.18 21.27
C GLY A 49 1.85 -4.13 19.89
N VAL A 50 2.34 -4.87 18.89
CA VAL A 50 1.76 -4.86 17.53
C VAL A 50 1.12 -6.21 17.23
N GLU A 51 -0.18 -6.22 16.89
CA GLU A 51 -0.92 -7.45 16.61
C GLU A 51 -1.19 -7.61 15.10
N ASP A 52 -0.33 -8.37 14.43
CA ASP A 52 -0.49 -8.70 13.01
C ASP A 52 -1.72 -9.61 12.77
N ALA A 53 -2.37 -9.45 11.62
CA ALA A 53 -3.59 -10.14 11.23
C ALA A 53 -3.33 -11.22 10.17
N PHE A 54 -3.96 -12.39 10.35
CA PHE A 54 -3.75 -13.55 9.48
C PHE A 54 -5.09 -14.10 8.98
N LEU A 55 -5.16 -14.39 7.68
CA LEU A 55 -6.21 -15.19 7.07
C LEU A 55 -5.63 -16.52 6.60
N PHE A 56 -6.21 -17.61 7.06
CA PHE A 56 -5.91 -18.96 6.58
C PHE A 56 -7.08 -19.45 5.73
N VAL A 57 -6.82 -19.66 4.43
CA VAL A 57 -7.79 -20.25 3.50
C VAL A 57 -7.36 -21.69 3.22
N VAL A 58 -8.17 -22.65 3.64
CA VAL A 58 -7.90 -24.08 3.38
C VAL A 58 -8.94 -24.63 2.42
N VAL A 59 -8.46 -25.18 1.30
CA VAL A 59 -9.30 -25.75 0.25
C VAL A 59 -9.16 -27.27 0.26
N GLY A 60 -10.26 -28.01 0.44
CA GLY A 60 -10.24 -29.47 0.41
C GLY A 60 -11.35 -30.13 1.21
N GLN A 61 -11.25 -31.43 1.45
CA GLN A 61 -12.21 -32.20 2.26
C GLN A 61 -11.84 -32.17 3.75
N HIS A 62 -11.81 -30.96 4.33
CA HIS A 62 -11.47 -30.75 5.74
C HIS A 62 -12.63 -30.08 6.47
N THR A 63 -12.90 -30.50 7.72
CA THR A 63 -13.92 -29.83 8.52
C THR A 63 -13.38 -28.52 9.10
N ARG A 64 -14.25 -27.52 9.19
CA ARG A 64 -13.89 -26.21 9.76
C ARG A 64 -13.32 -26.32 11.17
N GLU A 65 -13.83 -27.24 11.97
CA GLU A 65 -13.37 -27.49 13.35
C GLU A 65 -11.94 -28.03 13.38
N ALA A 66 -11.61 -28.98 12.50
CA ALA A 66 -10.25 -29.54 12.41
C ALA A 66 -9.24 -28.47 11.95
N VAL A 67 -9.64 -27.66 10.96
CA VAL A 67 -8.80 -26.57 10.45
C VAL A 67 -8.55 -25.52 11.54
N SER A 68 -9.62 -25.09 12.22
CA SER A 68 -9.54 -24.10 13.30
C SER A 68 -8.70 -24.60 14.49
N ALA A 69 -8.86 -25.86 14.87
CA ALA A 69 -8.07 -26.48 15.95
C ALA A 69 -6.58 -26.53 15.60
N THR A 70 -6.24 -26.82 14.34
CA THR A 70 -4.86 -26.86 13.86
C THR A 70 -4.20 -25.48 13.94
N PHE A 71 -4.81 -24.44 13.36
CA PHE A 71 -4.22 -23.09 13.40
C PHE A 71 -4.21 -22.48 14.81
N SER A 72 -5.18 -22.85 15.66
CA SER A 72 -5.14 -22.50 17.08
C SER A 72 -3.93 -23.11 17.79
N ALA A 73 -3.49 -24.31 17.40
CA ALA A 73 -2.32 -24.97 18.00
C ALA A 73 -0.99 -24.29 17.64
N TYR A 74 -0.90 -23.61 16.48
CA TYR A 74 0.26 -22.79 16.13
C TYR A 74 0.36 -21.52 17.00
N GLY A 75 -0.76 -21.00 17.49
CA GLY A 75 -0.78 -19.85 18.42
C GLY A 75 -0.72 -18.47 17.73
N PHE A 76 -1.24 -18.33 16.51
CA PHE A 76 -1.34 -17.03 15.85
C PHE A 76 -2.25 -16.07 16.65
N PRO A 77 -1.81 -14.83 16.94
CA PRO A 77 -2.56 -13.85 17.74
C PRO A 77 -3.98 -13.52 17.25
N LYS A 78 -4.09 -13.12 15.97
CA LYS A 78 -5.31 -12.65 15.31
C LYS A 78 -5.47 -13.41 14.00
N ALA A 79 -6.05 -14.61 14.10
CA ALA A 79 -6.22 -15.52 12.98
C ALA A 79 -7.70 -15.70 12.62
N THR A 80 -8.01 -15.53 11.35
CA THR A 80 -9.29 -15.86 10.73
C THR A 80 -9.10 -17.09 9.85
N VAL A 81 -10.02 -18.06 9.94
CA VAL A 81 -9.97 -19.30 9.17
C VAL A 81 -11.19 -19.40 8.26
N VAL A 82 -10.93 -19.64 6.97
CA VAL A 82 -11.93 -19.93 5.95
C VAL A 82 -11.65 -21.32 5.38
N CYS A 83 -12.70 -22.14 5.28
CA CYS A 83 -12.62 -23.48 4.69
C CYS A 83 -13.50 -23.52 3.45
N ILE A 84 -12.92 -23.92 2.33
CA ILE A 84 -13.59 -24.10 1.04
C ILE A 84 -13.66 -25.60 0.79
N GLU A 85 -14.84 -26.17 0.97
CA GLU A 85 -15.06 -27.60 0.78
C GLU A 85 -15.06 -27.94 -0.71
N THR A 86 -14.04 -28.66 -1.17
CA THR A 86 -13.94 -29.13 -2.55
C THR A 86 -13.40 -30.55 -2.58
N ALA A 87 -14.10 -31.42 -3.32
CA ALA A 87 -13.59 -32.75 -3.65
C ALA A 87 -12.58 -32.67 -4.80
N ASP A 88 -11.54 -33.51 -4.73
CA ASP A 88 -10.57 -33.71 -5.82
C ASP A 88 -9.88 -32.41 -6.30
N VAL A 89 -9.41 -31.60 -5.34
CA VAL A 89 -8.77 -30.29 -5.61
C VAL A 89 -7.64 -30.41 -6.62
N GLU A 90 -6.81 -31.45 -6.52
CA GLU A 90 -5.66 -31.69 -7.41
C GLU A 90 -6.12 -31.88 -8.85
N HIS A 91 -7.10 -32.76 -9.10
CA HIS A 91 -7.64 -32.97 -10.45
C HIS A 91 -8.33 -31.72 -11.00
N ARG A 92 -9.08 -30.98 -10.17
CA ARG A 92 -9.76 -29.74 -10.61
C ARG A 92 -8.76 -28.64 -10.99
N LEU A 93 -7.66 -28.51 -10.27
CA LEU A 93 -6.58 -27.58 -10.61
C LEU A 93 -5.86 -28.01 -11.90
N GLU A 94 -5.57 -29.30 -12.09
CA GLU A 94 -4.97 -29.83 -13.32
C GLU A 94 -5.86 -29.61 -14.56
N MET A 95 -7.17 -29.71 -14.38
CA MET A 95 -8.16 -29.47 -15.43
C MET A 95 -8.39 -27.97 -15.71
N GLY A 96 -7.73 -27.08 -14.94
CA GLY A 96 -7.86 -25.64 -15.09
C GLY A 96 -9.23 -25.10 -14.69
N GLU A 97 -9.93 -25.76 -13.77
CA GLU A 97 -11.23 -25.26 -13.31
C GLU A 97 -11.08 -23.96 -12.53
N GLU A 98 -11.58 -22.86 -13.12
CA GLU A 98 -11.52 -21.50 -12.56
C GLU A 98 -12.28 -21.33 -11.23
N ILE A 99 -13.13 -22.30 -10.86
CA ILE A 99 -13.99 -22.23 -9.67
C ILE A 99 -13.15 -22.15 -8.39
N VAL A 100 -12.11 -22.97 -8.26
CA VAL A 100 -11.29 -23.03 -7.03
C VAL A 100 -10.48 -21.74 -6.82
N PRO A 101 -9.72 -21.25 -7.82
CA PRO A 101 -9.07 -19.94 -7.73
C PRO A 101 -10.06 -18.80 -7.43
N GLY A 102 -11.23 -18.79 -8.07
CA GLY A 102 -12.26 -17.78 -7.83
C GLY A 102 -12.84 -17.79 -6.41
N GLU A 103 -13.03 -18.96 -5.80
CA GLU A 103 -13.51 -19.08 -4.41
C GLU A 103 -12.47 -18.58 -3.40
N ILE A 104 -11.18 -18.91 -3.61
CA ILE A 104 -10.07 -18.36 -2.79
C ILE A 104 -10.07 -16.85 -2.90
N GLY A 105 -10.11 -16.36 -4.13
CA GLY A 105 -10.13 -14.94 -4.45
C GLY A 105 -11.24 -14.16 -3.74
N ASN A 106 -12.47 -14.69 -3.82
CA ASN A 106 -13.63 -14.13 -3.13
C ASN A 106 -13.47 -14.13 -1.61
N ALA A 107 -12.94 -15.21 -1.02
CA ALA A 107 -12.70 -15.28 0.42
C ALA A 107 -11.71 -14.20 0.88
N VAL A 108 -10.62 -14.01 0.13
CA VAL A 108 -9.63 -12.97 0.42
C VAL A 108 -10.24 -11.58 0.26
N ALA A 109 -10.93 -11.32 -0.85
CA ALA A 109 -11.59 -10.06 -1.12
C ALA A 109 -12.60 -9.69 -0.01
N MET A 110 -13.42 -10.64 0.42
CA MET A 110 -14.41 -10.41 1.47
C MET A 110 -13.75 -10.08 2.81
N TRP A 111 -12.68 -10.80 3.16
CA TRP A 111 -11.97 -10.55 4.42
C TRP A 111 -11.27 -9.19 4.42
N LEU A 112 -10.52 -8.86 3.36
CA LEU A 112 -9.85 -7.56 3.21
C LEU A 112 -10.87 -6.41 3.25
N ASN A 113 -11.96 -6.49 2.47
CA ASN A 113 -12.95 -5.41 2.43
C ASN A 113 -13.74 -5.24 3.75
N ARG A 114 -13.88 -6.30 4.54
CA ARG A 114 -14.65 -6.24 5.79
C ARG A 114 -13.80 -5.82 6.98
N GLU A 115 -12.57 -6.33 7.08
CA GLU A 115 -11.74 -6.23 8.29
C GLU A 115 -10.47 -5.41 8.09
N HIS A 116 -9.99 -5.29 6.85
CA HIS A 116 -8.66 -4.73 6.54
C HIS A 116 -8.67 -3.80 5.32
N ILE A 117 -9.72 -2.97 5.21
CA ILE A 117 -9.93 -2.17 4.01
C ILE A 117 -8.93 -1.02 3.86
N GLY A 118 -8.21 -0.70 4.94
CA GLY A 118 -7.11 0.24 4.95
C GLY A 118 -5.78 -0.37 4.55
N ALA A 119 -5.69 -1.69 4.29
CA ALA A 119 -4.43 -2.33 3.97
C ALA A 119 -3.90 -1.92 2.59
N VAL A 120 -2.58 -1.74 2.51
CA VAL A 120 -1.82 -1.48 1.27
C VAL A 120 -0.92 -2.69 1.03
N ALA A 121 -0.88 -3.22 -0.19
CA ALA A 121 -0.05 -4.38 -0.51
C ALA A 121 1.44 -4.06 -0.29
N ALA A 122 2.15 -5.00 0.33
CA ALA A 122 3.56 -4.87 0.68
C ALA A 122 4.14 -6.25 0.96
N PHE A 123 5.39 -6.49 0.55
CA PHE A 123 6.05 -7.77 0.83
C PHE A 123 6.45 -7.88 2.31
N PRO A 124 6.23 -9.05 2.96
CA PRO A 124 6.34 -9.16 4.39
C PRO A 124 7.78 -9.50 4.78
N LYS A 125 8.66 -8.48 4.81
CA LYS A 125 10.09 -8.63 5.15
C LYS A 125 10.30 -9.35 6.50
N ASP A 126 9.39 -9.14 7.45
CA ASP A 126 9.38 -9.79 8.77
C ASP A 126 9.08 -11.29 8.76
N TYR A 127 8.50 -11.81 7.66
CA TYR A 127 8.02 -13.17 7.55
C TYR A 127 8.61 -13.91 6.34
N ALA A 128 9.90 -13.69 6.06
CA ALA A 128 10.58 -14.23 4.88
C ALA A 128 10.59 -15.77 4.77
N ASP A 129 10.38 -16.50 5.87
CA ASP A 129 10.38 -17.96 5.90
C ASP A 129 9.06 -18.59 5.44
N THR A 130 8.00 -17.81 5.27
CA THR A 130 6.66 -18.30 4.89
C THR A 130 6.20 -17.62 3.62
N GLU A 131 5.80 -18.43 2.64
CA GLU A 131 5.15 -17.94 1.45
C GLU A 131 3.70 -17.57 1.77
N PHE A 132 3.39 -16.28 1.65
CA PHE A 132 2.03 -15.78 1.74
C PHE A 132 1.47 -15.55 0.35
N TRP A 133 0.22 -15.96 0.17
CA TRP A 133 -0.52 -15.77 -1.07
C TRP A 133 -0.78 -14.28 -1.31
N TRP A 134 -1.03 -13.51 -0.25
CA TRP A 134 -1.09 -12.05 -0.28
C TRP A 134 -0.57 -11.48 1.02
N SER A 135 0.07 -10.31 0.95
CA SER A 135 0.58 -9.60 2.12
C SER A 135 0.42 -8.09 1.96
N GLY A 136 0.19 -7.41 3.07
CA GLY A 136 0.09 -5.96 3.11
C GLY A 136 0.41 -5.41 4.48
N VAL A 137 0.46 -4.09 4.55
CA VAL A 137 0.60 -3.33 5.78
C VAL A 137 -0.65 -2.50 6.01
N GLU A 138 -1.00 -2.31 7.27
CA GLU A 138 -2.15 -1.52 7.67
C GLU A 138 -1.79 -0.68 8.90
N HIS A 139 -2.32 0.54 8.94
CA HIS A 139 -2.27 1.37 10.14
C HIS A 139 -2.90 0.66 11.34
N ASP A 140 -2.17 0.63 12.45
CA ASP A 140 -2.60 0.03 13.72
C ASP A 140 -2.64 1.04 14.87
N ASP A 141 -1.71 2.01 14.87
CA ASP A 141 -1.61 3.02 15.93
C ASP A 141 -1.11 4.37 15.38
N ASN A 142 -1.53 5.44 16.04
CA ASN A 142 -1.16 6.81 15.69
C ASN A 142 0.25 7.13 16.19
N VAL A 143 1.21 7.12 15.27
CA VAL A 143 2.64 7.38 15.58
C VAL A 143 3.04 8.82 15.31
N PHE A 144 2.38 9.48 14.37
CA PHE A 144 2.74 10.82 13.91
C PHE A 144 1.62 11.81 14.25
N ASP A 145 2.01 13.01 14.66
CA ASP A 145 1.09 14.11 14.91
C ASP A 145 0.87 14.88 13.59
N TRP A 146 -0.28 14.64 12.95
CA TRP A 146 -0.68 15.33 11.73
C TRP A 146 -1.54 16.54 12.09
N SER A 147 -1.43 17.62 11.32
CA SER A 147 -2.25 18.82 11.51
C SER A 147 -3.72 18.65 11.10
N PHE A 148 -4.10 17.47 10.61
CA PHE A 148 -5.43 17.08 10.15
C PHE A 148 -5.68 15.60 10.49
N ASP A 149 -6.95 15.20 10.54
CA ASP A 149 -7.28 13.78 10.71
C ASP A 149 -7.22 12.99 9.39
N ASP A 150 -7.18 11.66 9.50
CA ASP A 150 -7.12 10.75 8.37
C ASP A 150 -8.39 10.81 7.49
N GLY A 151 -9.53 11.19 8.07
CA GLY A 151 -10.79 11.38 7.36
C GLY A 151 -10.79 12.63 6.46
N ASP A 152 -10.10 13.69 6.87
CA ASP A 152 -9.86 14.87 6.07
C ASP A 152 -8.87 14.59 4.94
N PHE A 153 -7.77 13.89 5.23
CA PHE A 153 -6.84 13.40 4.21
C PHE A 153 -7.54 12.48 3.19
N ALA A 154 -8.44 11.60 3.65
CA ALA A 154 -9.20 10.70 2.78
C ALA A 154 -10.07 11.42 1.75
N LYS A 155 -10.52 12.66 2.02
CA LYS A 155 -11.33 13.44 1.06
C LYS A 155 -10.49 13.90 -0.13
N ALA A 156 -9.21 14.16 0.12
CA ALA A 156 -8.22 14.63 -0.84
C ALA A 156 -7.55 13.50 -1.64
N LEU A 157 -7.79 12.24 -1.28
CA LEU A 157 -7.25 11.08 -1.98
C LEU A 157 -8.15 10.66 -3.14
N PRO A 158 -7.60 10.02 -4.17
CA PRO A 158 -8.41 9.39 -5.20
C PRO A 158 -9.16 8.17 -4.64
N THR A 159 -10.24 7.77 -5.33
CA THR A 159 -11.26 6.83 -4.81
C THR A 159 -10.66 5.52 -4.31
N SER A 160 -9.68 4.95 -5.03
CA SER A 160 -9.08 3.64 -4.70
C SER A 160 -8.25 3.68 -3.41
N HIS A 161 -7.86 4.88 -2.98
CA HIS A 161 -6.98 5.10 -1.83
C HIS A 161 -7.68 5.75 -0.61
N LYS A 162 -8.91 6.28 -0.74
CA LYS A 162 -9.63 6.95 0.37
C LYS A 162 -9.70 6.12 1.66
N ARG A 163 -10.01 4.83 1.54
CA ARG A 163 -10.13 3.94 2.72
C ARG A 163 -8.77 3.53 3.31
N LYS A 164 -7.66 3.87 2.63
CA LYS A 164 -6.28 3.58 3.02
C LYS A 164 -5.56 4.82 3.57
N ALA A 165 -6.28 5.90 3.84
CA ALA A 165 -5.74 7.20 4.26
C ALA A 165 -4.78 7.12 5.45
N ALA A 166 -5.21 6.53 6.57
CA ALA A 166 -4.37 6.38 7.76
C ALA A 166 -3.10 5.56 7.50
N THR A 167 -3.22 4.49 6.71
CA THR A 167 -2.07 3.66 6.30
C THR A 167 -1.09 4.46 5.45
N TRP A 168 -1.58 5.24 4.48
CA TRP A 168 -0.74 6.12 3.67
C TRP A 168 -0.03 7.19 4.46
N LEU A 169 -0.72 7.85 5.41
CA LEU A 169 -0.08 8.82 6.30
C LEU A 169 1.01 8.16 7.13
N THR A 170 0.75 6.96 7.67
CA THR A 170 1.75 6.25 8.46
C THR A 170 2.96 5.83 7.61
N ILE A 171 2.73 5.33 6.39
CA ILE A 171 3.80 5.02 5.43
C ILE A 171 4.61 6.27 5.10
N LEU A 172 3.94 7.38 4.78
CA LEU A 172 4.57 8.65 4.43
C LEU A 172 5.45 9.15 5.57
N GLY A 173 4.93 9.17 6.79
CA GLY A 173 5.68 9.63 7.97
C GLY A 173 6.97 8.85 8.19
N HIS A 174 6.98 7.54 7.91
CA HIS A 174 8.21 6.75 7.96
C HIS A 174 9.11 6.98 6.74
N ALA A 175 8.53 7.07 5.54
CA ALA A 175 9.28 7.25 4.30
C ALA A 175 10.08 8.56 4.30
N VAL A 176 9.54 9.63 4.89
CA VAL A 176 10.21 10.95 4.96
C VAL A 176 10.86 11.22 6.32
N ASP A 177 11.02 10.20 7.17
CA ASP A 177 11.63 10.30 8.51
C ASP A 177 11.02 11.43 9.38
N LEU A 178 9.69 11.56 9.37
CA LEU A 178 8.97 12.65 10.03
C LEU A 178 9.23 12.68 11.55
N LEU A 179 9.48 11.54 12.19
CA LEU A 179 9.89 11.49 13.61
C LEU A 179 11.24 12.17 13.87
N ALA A 180 12.19 12.06 12.95
CA ALA A 180 13.49 12.73 13.09
C ALA A 180 13.34 14.26 12.97
N MET A 181 12.43 14.72 12.11
CA MET A 181 12.08 16.14 11.99
C MET A 181 11.44 16.67 13.29
N HIS A 182 10.47 15.96 13.87
CA HIS A 182 9.88 16.31 15.17
C HIS A 182 10.91 16.41 16.30
N ALA A 183 12.01 15.65 16.23
CA ALA A 183 13.05 15.68 17.25
C ALA A 183 13.99 16.88 17.14
N THR A 184 14.04 17.56 15.98
CA THR A 184 15.06 18.56 15.66
C THR A 184 14.49 19.95 15.32
N GLU A 185 13.26 20.00 14.83
CA GLU A 185 12.62 21.23 14.34
C GLU A 185 11.43 21.65 15.23
N PRO A 186 11.03 22.94 15.21
CA PRO A 186 9.85 23.39 15.94
C PRO A 186 8.54 22.77 15.41
N ASP A 187 7.62 22.38 16.30
CA ASP A 187 6.36 21.70 15.96
C ASP A 187 5.58 22.37 14.81
N ALA A 188 5.46 23.70 14.83
CA ALA A 188 4.73 24.44 13.79
C ALA A 188 5.36 24.29 12.39
N LEU A 189 6.69 24.25 12.31
CA LEU A 189 7.40 24.04 11.06
C LEU A 189 7.25 22.59 10.58
N VAL A 190 7.31 21.63 11.51
CA VAL A 190 7.13 20.21 11.18
C VAL A 190 5.72 19.93 10.66
N HIS A 191 4.69 20.55 11.25
CA HIS A 191 3.32 20.45 10.75
C HIS A 191 3.19 20.99 9.32
N ASP A 192 3.81 22.14 9.01
CA ASP A 192 3.78 22.70 7.66
C ASP A 192 4.52 21.80 6.65
N ILE A 193 5.66 21.23 7.04
CA ILE A 193 6.41 20.26 6.22
C ILE A 193 5.59 18.98 6.00
N ALA A 194 4.96 18.46 7.06
CA ALA A 194 4.11 17.27 6.99
C ALA A 194 2.91 17.49 6.07
N ALA A 195 2.25 18.65 6.16
CA ALA A 195 1.15 19.04 5.28
C ALA A 195 1.59 19.11 3.81
N ALA A 196 2.76 19.70 3.53
CA ALA A 196 3.32 19.74 2.19
C ALA A 196 3.61 18.34 1.63
N TRP A 197 4.15 17.43 2.46
CA TRP A 197 4.35 16.03 2.07
C TRP A 197 3.05 15.29 1.81
N ALA A 198 2.04 15.47 2.66
CA ALA A 198 0.72 14.87 2.49
C ALA A 198 0.04 15.35 1.20
N ALA A 199 0.09 16.67 0.92
CA ALA A 199 -0.40 17.22 -0.34
C ALA A 199 0.35 16.65 -1.56
N THR A 200 1.68 16.52 -1.45
CA THR A 200 2.51 15.91 -2.50
C THR A 200 2.11 14.44 -2.73
N LEU A 201 1.90 13.67 -1.67
CA LEU A 201 1.45 12.28 -1.77
C LEU A 201 0.05 12.19 -2.39
N CYS A 202 -0.89 13.04 -2.00
CA CYS A 202 -2.21 13.07 -2.62
C CYS A 202 -2.08 13.30 -4.12
N GLU A 203 -1.44 14.40 -4.53
CA GLU A 203 -1.25 14.70 -5.95
C GLU A 203 -0.59 13.53 -6.69
N TRP A 204 0.44 12.94 -6.09
CA TRP A 204 1.16 11.82 -6.68
C TRP A 204 0.29 10.57 -6.85
N LEU A 205 -0.60 10.27 -5.89
CA LEU A 205 -1.54 9.17 -6.02
C LEU A 205 -2.61 9.43 -7.10
N HIS A 206 -3.07 10.68 -7.26
CA HIS A 206 -3.94 11.05 -8.39
C HIS A 206 -3.22 10.90 -9.73
N GLY A 207 -1.97 11.34 -9.82
CA GLY A 207 -1.13 11.19 -11.01
C GLY A 207 -0.91 9.73 -11.38
N PHE A 208 -0.67 8.85 -10.40
CA PHE A 208 -0.56 7.41 -10.67
C PHE A 208 -1.89 6.80 -11.17
N GLU A 209 -3.04 7.18 -10.60
CA GLU A 209 -4.34 6.70 -11.12
C GLU A 209 -4.58 7.15 -12.58
N ALA A 210 -4.12 8.35 -12.94
CA ALA A 210 -4.16 8.88 -14.30
C ALA A 210 -3.25 8.12 -15.26
N ALA A 211 -1.98 7.96 -14.89
CA ALA A 211 -1.02 7.16 -15.64
C ALA A 211 -1.48 5.70 -15.85
N ASN A 212 -2.23 5.15 -14.90
CA ASN A 212 -2.79 3.79 -14.96
C ASN A 212 -4.16 3.70 -15.65
N GLY A 213 -4.66 4.80 -16.22
CA GLY A 213 -5.91 4.87 -16.96
C GLY A 213 -7.16 4.58 -16.11
N ASN A 214 -7.07 4.69 -14.78
CA ASN A 214 -8.19 4.45 -13.87
C ASN A 214 -9.11 5.67 -13.76
N SER A 215 -8.55 6.87 -13.85
CA SER A 215 -9.23 8.15 -13.71
C SER A 215 -8.40 9.24 -14.40
N TYR A 216 -8.84 10.49 -14.36
CA TYR A 216 -8.01 11.68 -14.60
C TYR A 216 -7.33 12.14 -13.31
N ASN A 217 -6.28 12.95 -13.43
CA ASN A 217 -5.65 13.68 -12.33
C ASN A 217 -6.54 14.83 -11.89
N HIS A 218 -7.46 14.51 -10.98
CA HIS A 218 -8.43 15.44 -10.41
C HIS A 218 -7.97 16.05 -9.07
N PHE A 219 -6.66 16.11 -8.83
CA PHE A 219 -6.16 16.76 -7.63
C PHE A 219 -6.43 18.27 -7.71
N ASP A 220 -7.53 18.67 -7.09
CA ASP A 220 -7.94 20.07 -7.01
C ASP A 220 -7.28 20.72 -5.81
N TYR A 221 -6.33 21.59 -6.10
CA TYR A 221 -5.61 22.36 -5.10
C TYR A 221 -6.56 23.26 -4.27
N GLU A 222 -7.62 23.82 -4.83
CA GLU A 222 -8.55 24.69 -4.08
C GLU A 222 -9.46 23.88 -3.15
N ALA A 223 -9.91 22.71 -3.61
CA ALA A 223 -10.78 21.82 -2.82
C ALA A 223 -10.04 21.16 -1.63
N ASN A 224 -8.71 21.16 -1.65
CA ASN A 224 -7.87 20.49 -0.66
C ASN A 224 -7.16 21.45 0.30
N SER A 225 -7.78 22.62 0.58
CA SER A 225 -7.28 23.61 1.53
C SER A 225 -7.00 23.05 2.94
N ILE A 226 -7.58 21.88 3.26
CA ILE A 226 -7.37 21.19 4.54
C ILE A 226 -5.97 20.59 4.68
N LEU A 227 -5.29 20.36 3.57
CA LEU A 227 -3.91 19.89 3.51
C LEU A 227 -2.91 21.03 3.34
N TYR A 228 -3.36 22.29 3.42
CA TYR A 228 -2.47 23.41 3.17
C TYR A 228 -1.55 23.63 4.36
N PRO A 229 -0.24 23.75 4.11
CA PRO A 229 0.65 24.43 5.04
C PRO A 229 0.16 25.85 5.33
N SER A 230 0.69 26.46 6.38
CA SER A 230 0.42 27.84 6.71
C SER A 230 0.74 28.78 5.53
N ALA A 231 -0.02 29.87 5.40
CA ALA A 231 0.21 30.86 4.35
C ALA A 231 1.64 31.45 4.39
N PHE A 232 2.24 31.52 5.58
CA PHE A 232 3.62 31.94 5.74
C PHE A 232 4.59 30.94 5.11
N PHE A 233 4.41 29.65 5.38
CA PHE A 233 5.23 28.58 4.79
C PHE A 233 5.08 28.56 3.26
N LEU A 234 3.85 28.62 2.75
CA LEU A 234 3.58 28.67 1.31
C LEU A 234 4.30 29.84 0.64
N GLY A 235 4.20 31.05 1.21
CA GLY A 235 4.89 32.22 0.67
C GLY A 235 6.41 32.12 0.75
N PHE A 236 6.94 31.56 1.83
CA PHE A 236 8.39 31.34 2.00
C PHE A 236 8.94 30.35 0.97
N GLU A 237 8.31 29.18 0.84
CA GLU A 237 8.74 28.15 -0.09
C GLU A 237 8.56 28.59 -1.54
N LEU A 238 7.45 29.26 -1.89
CA LEU A 238 7.27 29.82 -3.23
C LEU A 238 8.37 30.83 -3.56
N ALA A 239 8.74 31.72 -2.62
CA ALA A 239 9.86 32.64 -2.83
C ALA A 239 11.20 31.91 -2.98
N ARG A 240 11.43 30.84 -2.21
CA ARG A 240 12.64 30.00 -2.31
C ARG A 240 12.75 29.31 -3.67
N LEU A 241 11.64 28.75 -4.16
CA LEU A 241 11.56 28.00 -5.42
C LEU A 241 11.63 28.92 -6.64
N SER A 242 10.87 30.02 -6.61
CA SER A 242 10.83 31.02 -7.69
C SER A 242 12.14 31.80 -7.84
N GLY A 243 12.91 31.95 -6.75
CA GLY A 243 14.12 32.76 -6.74
C GLY A 243 13.81 34.21 -7.12
N ASN A 244 14.20 34.62 -8.33
CA ASN A 244 13.93 35.96 -8.85
C ASN A 244 12.80 36.00 -9.89
N ASP A 245 12.17 34.87 -10.23
CA ASP A 245 11.26 34.73 -11.38
C ASP A 245 9.84 34.36 -10.98
N LEU A 246 9.36 34.96 -9.88
CA LEU A 246 8.00 34.77 -9.39
C LEU A 246 6.94 35.19 -10.43
N GLU A 247 7.26 36.17 -11.28
CA GLU A 247 6.36 36.66 -12.34
C GLU A 247 6.14 35.60 -13.43
N ALA A 248 7.16 34.82 -13.80
CA ALA A 248 6.99 33.71 -14.74
C ALA A 248 6.11 32.60 -14.16
N ILE A 249 6.33 32.20 -12.90
CA ILE A 249 5.53 31.14 -12.25
C ILE A 249 4.06 31.54 -12.13
N CYS A 250 3.77 32.79 -11.75
CA CYS A 250 2.39 33.29 -11.71
C CYS A 250 1.78 33.43 -13.10
N GLY A 251 2.58 33.84 -14.10
CA GLY A 251 2.15 33.96 -15.49
C GLY A 251 1.80 32.63 -16.14
N GLU A 252 2.59 31.57 -15.89
CA GLU A 252 2.32 30.20 -16.37
C GLU A 252 1.06 29.59 -15.74
N ALA A 253 0.69 30.03 -14.53
CA ALA A 253 -0.49 29.55 -13.83
C ALA A 253 -1.79 30.29 -14.23
N GLU A 254 -1.73 31.28 -15.15
CA GLU A 254 -2.83 32.19 -15.52
C GLU A 254 -3.62 32.71 -14.30
N SER A 255 -2.90 33.00 -13.21
CA SER A 255 -3.47 33.18 -11.87
C SER A 255 -3.41 34.63 -11.41
N ASP A 256 -4.46 35.09 -10.74
CA ASP A 256 -4.47 36.38 -10.04
C ASP A 256 -3.89 36.23 -8.61
N VAL A 257 -3.72 37.36 -7.90
CA VAL A 257 -3.17 37.40 -6.53
C VAL A 257 -3.90 36.48 -5.54
N ASP A 258 -5.20 36.25 -5.78
CA ASP A 258 -6.04 35.41 -4.92
C ASP A 258 -5.71 33.90 -5.04
N ASP A 259 -5.03 33.49 -6.11
CA ASP A 259 -4.64 32.10 -6.39
C ASP A 259 -3.20 31.78 -5.95
N LEU A 260 -2.49 32.72 -5.32
CA LEU A 260 -1.08 32.54 -4.96
C LEU A 260 -0.82 31.32 -4.06
N SER A 261 -1.74 31.00 -3.15
CA SER A 261 -1.61 29.81 -2.29
C SER A 261 -1.68 28.51 -3.11
N ARG A 262 -2.52 28.49 -4.14
CA ARG A 262 -2.64 27.37 -5.10
C ARG A 262 -1.36 27.22 -5.91
N VAL A 263 -0.86 28.33 -6.46
CA VAL A 263 0.41 28.37 -7.21
C VAL A 263 1.58 27.92 -6.34
N ALA A 264 1.64 28.40 -5.08
CA ALA A 264 2.64 27.99 -4.12
C ALA A 264 2.61 26.49 -3.86
N LEU A 265 1.43 25.93 -3.55
CA LEU A 265 1.32 24.51 -3.26
C LEU A 265 1.71 23.66 -4.48
N LYS A 266 1.27 24.03 -5.69
CA LYS A 266 1.67 23.36 -6.93
C LYS A 266 3.17 23.34 -7.14
N ALA A 267 3.84 24.49 -6.96
CA ALA A 267 5.29 24.56 -7.08
C ALA A 267 6.01 23.68 -6.04
N ILE A 268 5.49 23.66 -4.80
CA ILE A 268 6.04 22.84 -3.70
C ILE A 268 5.88 21.35 -3.99
N THR A 269 4.70 20.91 -4.39
CA THR A 269 4.47 19.48 -4.69
C THR A 269 5.31 19.04 -5.89
N GLN A 270 5.39 19.85 -6.95
CA GLN A 270 6.23 19.59 -8.11
C GLN A 270 7.70 19.36 -7.74
N GLU A 271 8.28 20.23 -6.91
CA GLU A 271 9.67 20.07 -6.44
C GLU A 271 9.86 18.78 -5.63
N LYS A 272 8.86 18.39 -4.83
CA LYS A 272 8.95 17.28 -3.87
C LYS A 272 8.72 15.90 -4.49
N ARG A 273 8.12 15.79 -5.67
CA ARG A 273 7.71 14.49 -6.28
C ARG A 273 8.86 13.50 -6.41
N ALA A 274 10.04 13.95 -6.83
CA ALA A 274 11.19 13.07 -7.03
C ALA A 274 11.67 12.45 -5.70
N GLU A 275 11.77 13.27 -4.66
CA GLU A 275 12.15 12.84 -3.30
C GLU A 275 11.05 11.93 -2.70
N LEU A 276 9.77 12.26 -2.89
CA LEU A 276 8.66 11.40 -2.47
C LEU A 276 8.76 10.00 -3.11
N ARG A 277 8.99 9.94 -4.43
CA ARG A 277 9.09 8.69 -5.19
C ARG A 277 10.23 7.81 -4.68
N GLU A 278 11.41 8.40 -4.43
CA GLU A 278 12.56 7.69 -3.87
C GLU A 278 12.25 7.15 -2.46
N ALA A 279 11.72 8.00 -1.59
CA ALA A 279 11.33 7.62 -0.23
C ALA A 279 10.31 6.46 -0.20
N LEU A 280 9.30 6.51 -1.08
CA LEU A 280 8.31 5.44 -1.19
C LEU A 280 8.94 4.16 -1.75
N SER A 281 9.78 4.24 -2.78
CA SER A 281 10.46 3.08 -3.35
C SER A 281 11.31 2.38 -2.29
N ASP A 282 12.08 3.14 -1.51
CA ASP A 282 12.90 2.59 -0.41
C ASP A 282 12.05 1.91 0.66
N PHE A 283 10.93 2.53 1.06
CA PHE A 283 9.99 1.95 2.03
C PHE A 283 9.49 0.57 1.56
N PHE A 284 8.97 0.50 0.33
CA PHE A 284 8.43 -0.75 -0.23
C PHE A 284 9.52 -1.76 -0.62
N GLY A 285 10.78 -1.34 -0.76
CA GLY A 285 11.91 -2.18 -1.13
C GLY A 285 12.14 -2.29 -2.63
N GLY A 286 11.82 -1.24 -3.37
CA GLY A 286 12.09 -1.07 -4.80
C GLY A 286 10.85 -0.74 -5.63
N ASP A 287 11.09 -0.28 -6.86
CA ASP A 287 10.06 0.25 -7.76
C ASP A 287 9.00 -0.82 -8.11
N SER A 288 9.39 -2.09 -8.23
CA SER A 288 8.44 -3.19 -8.48
C SER A 288 7.46 -3.40 -7.33
N ALA A 289 7.92 -3.26 -6.09
CA ALA A 289 7.07 -3.40 -4.91
C ALA A 289 6.16 -2.18 -4.73
N LEU A 290 6.68 -0.97 -4.99
CA LEU A 290 5.89 0.27 -5.01
C LEU A 290 4.81 0.22 -6.10
N TYR A 291 5.18 -0.16 -7.33
CA TYR A 291 4.23 -0.38 -8.42
C TYR A 291 3.11 -1.32 -7.99
N TRP A 292 3.45 -2.47 -7.42
CA TRP A 292 2.45 -3.44 -6.99
C TRP A 292 1.52 -2.90 -5.90
N ALA A 293 2.06 -2.16 -4.93
CA ALA A 293 1.28 -1.53 -3.87
C ALA A 293 0.19 -0.59 -4.42
N LEU A 294 0.51 0.16 -5.47
CA LEU A 294 -0.38 1.11 -6.11
C LEU A 294 -1.34 0.43 -7.08
N HIS A 295 -0.81 -0.41 -7.98
CA HIS A 295 -1.58 -1.14 -8.97
C HIS A 295 -2.66 -2.00 -8.30
N SER A 296 -2.30 -2.77 -7.28
CA SER A 296 -3.25 -3.65 -6.57
C SER A 296 -4.29 -2.90 -5.74
N ALA A 297 -4.08 -1.61 -5.43
CA ALA A 297 -5.09 -0.78 -4.79
C ALA A 297 -6.22 -0.41 -5.76
N ILE A 298 -5.91 -0.30 -7.05
CA ILE A 298 -6.85 -0.01 -8.14
C ILE A 298 -7.45 -1.31 -8.68
N TRP A 299 -6.59 -2.24 -9.06
CA TRP A 299 -6.91 -3.52 -9.69
C TRP A 299 -6.46 -4.67 -8.81
N PRO A 300 -7.21 -5.00 -7.75
CA PRO A 300 -6.85 -6.10 -6.88
C PRO A 300 -6.97 -7.44 -7.61
N SER A 301 -5.84 -8.15 -7.75
CA SER A 301 -5.77 -9.43 -8.49
C SER A 301 -6.46 -10.61 -7.80
N TYR A 302 -6.99 -10.40 -6.59
CA TYR A 302 -7.68 -11.46 -5.88
C TYR A 302 -9.02 -11.85 -6.51
N SER A 303 -9.61 -11.03 -7.39
CA SER A 303 -10.90 -11.33 -8.03
C SER A 303 -10.80 -11.58 -9.54
N ASP A 304 -9.59 -11.79 -10.04
CA ASP A 304 -9.35 -12.03 -11.48
C ASP A 304 -9.90 -13.40 -11.93
N ALA A 305 -9.95 -13.62 -13.24
CA ALA A 305 -10.33 -14.92 -13.83
C ALA A 305 -9.44 -16.08 -13.32
N TYR A 306 -8.22 -15.76 -12.87
CA TYR A 306 -7.32 -16.72 -12.26
C TYR A 306 -6.50 -16.04 -11.15
N PRO A 307 -7.04 -15.93 -9.91
CA PRO A 307 -6.34 -15.34 -8.78
C PRO A 307 -5.06 -16.09 -8.47
N ARG A 308 -3.96 -15.35 -8.30
CA ARG A 308 -2.60 -15.88 -8.11
C ARG A 308 -1.98 -15.35 -6.83
N PRO A 309 -1.00 -16.06 -6.25
CA PRO A 309 -0.11 -15.47 -5.25
C PRO A 309 0.44 -14.13 -5.74
N MET A 310 0.57 -13.18 -4.82
CA MET A 310 1.04 -11.81 -5.07
C MET A 310 2.33 -11.78 -5.91
N GLN A 311 3.31 -12.61 -5.58
CA GLN A 311 4.58 -12.64 -6.30
C GLN A 311 4.40 -13.09 -7.75
N GLU A 312 3.63 -14.15 -7.99
CA GLU A 312 3.34 -14.65 -9.33
C GLU A 312 2.54 -13.63 -10.15
N ALA A 313 1.59 -12.94 -9.52
CA ALA A 313 0.82 -11.87 -10.17
C ALA A 313 1.72 -10.71 -10.60
N LEU A 314 2.64 -10.28 -9.74
CA LEU A 314 3.61 -9.22 -10.05
C LEU A 314 4.59 -9.65 -11.16
N GLU A 315 5.14 -10.86 -11.07
CA GLU A 315 6.06 -11.40 -12.08
C GLU A 315 5.41 -11.50 -13.46
N ARG A 316 4.12 -11.85 -13.50
CA ARG A 316 3.36 -11.88 -14.75
C ARG A 316 3.11 -10.48 -15.32
N GLU A 317 2.75 -9.53 -14.46
CA GLU A 317 2.46 -8.16 -14.88
C GLU A 317 3.71 -7.49 -15.46
N LEU A 318 4.83 -7.55 -14.73
CA LEU A 318 6.10 -6.95 -15.16
C LEU A 318 6.86 -7.78 -16.20
N GLY A 319 6.62 -9.09 -16.23
CA GLY A 319 7.30 -10.03 -17.12
C GLY A 319 6.55 -10.36 -18.41
N SER A 320 5.44 -9.68 -18.70
CA SER A 320 4.65 -9.94 -19.90
C SER A 320 5.46 -9.66 -21.16
N SER A 321 5.47 -10.62 -22.10
CA SER A 321 6.06 -10.43 -23.43
C SER A 321 5.03 -9.93 -24.47
N ASP A 322 3.78 -9.76 -24.05
CA ASP A 322 2.70 -9.31 -24.93
C ASP A 322 2.77 -7.80 -25.14
N PHE A 323 2.65 -7.36 -26.40
CA PHE A 323 2.80 -5.95 -26.76
C PHE A 323 1.71 -5.07 -26.12
N ASP A 324 0.47 -5.55 -26.07
CA ASP A 324 -0.63 -4.76 -25.51
C ASP A 324 -0.51 -4.65 -23.99
N SER A 325 -0.06 -5.72 -23.30
CA SER A 325 0.30 -5.65 -21.88
C SER A 325 1.44 -4.67 -21.60
N LEU A 326 2.52 -4.73 -22.39
CA LEU A 326 3.67 -3.83 -22.23
C LEU A 326 3.29 -2.37 -22.49
N ALA A 327 2.44 -2.10 -23.48
CA ALA A 327 1.96 -0.76 -23.76
C ALA A 327 1.11 -0.18 -22.62
N ARG A 328 0.31 -1.01 -21.93
CA ARG A 328 -0.45 -0.59 -20.74
C ARG A 328 0.44 -0.37 -19.51
N LEU A 329 1.52 -1.12 -19.41
CA LEU A 329 2.47 -1.01 -18.30
C LEU A 329 3.40 0.20 -18.44
N ASP A 330 3.64 0.71 -19.65
CA ASP A 330 4.64 1.75 -19.92
C ASP A 330 4.45 3.00 -19.05
N ALA A 331 3.29 3.65 -19.10
CA ALA A 331 3.07 4.89 -18.36
C ALA A 331 3.09 4.68 -16.83
N PRO A 332 2.38 3.69 -16.24
CA PRO A 332 2.46 3.40 -14.81
C PRO A 332 3.88 3.04 -14.33
N TRP A 333 4.63 2.30 -15.13
CA TRP A 333 5.99 1.90 -14.80
C TRP A 333 6.96 3.08 -14.87
N ARG A 334 6.86 3.91 -15.91
CA ARG A 334 7.60 5.16 -16.01
C ARG A 334 7.25 6.09 -14.85
N TYR A 335 5.98 6.17 -14.46
CA TYR A 335 5.56 6.98 -13.32
C TYR A 335 6.27 6.59 -12.01
N VAL A 336 6.35 5.29 -11.68
CA VAL A 336 7.02 4.86 -10.44
C VAL A 336 8.55 4.91 -10.51
N THR A 337 9.13 4.82 -11.71
CA THR A 337 10.60 4.84 -11.91
C THR A 337 11.14 6.26 -12.08
N GLU A 338 10.43 7.13 -12.79
CA GLU A 338 10.81 8.51 -13.11
C GLU A 338 10.16 9.54 -12.14
N GLY A 339 9.08 9.17 -11.46
CA GLY A 339 8.36 10.01 -10.49
C GLY A 339 7.20 10.82 -11.06
N TRP A 340 7.10 10.96 -12.38
CA TRP A 340 5.98 11.55 -13.11
C TRP A 340 6.02 11.14 -14.60
N CYS A 341 4.89 11.24 -15.31
CA CYS A 341 4.83 11.04 -16.77
C CYS A 341 3.74 11.92 -17.40
N ASP A 342 3.75 12.09 -18.72
CA ASP A 342 2.79 12.95 -19.43
C ASP A 342 1.33 12.51 -19.17
N ASP A 343 1.06 11.19 -19.13
CA ASP A 343 -0.28 10.65 -18.82
C ASP A 343 -0.77 10.97 -17.40
N ALA A 344 0.10 11.47 -16.51
CA ALA A 344 -0.28 11.91 -15.17
C ALA A 344 -0.78 13.37 -15.13
N ASP A 345 -0.61 14.12 -16.23
CA ASP A 345 -1.15 15.48 -16.38
C ASP A 345 -2.57 15.50 -16.96
N ASP A 346 -3.06 14.37 -17.48
CA ASP A 346 -4.42 14.17 -18.03
C ASP A 346 -5.51 14.08 -16.95
#